data_AF-A0A7S2R4N6-F1
#
_entry.id   AF-A0A7S2R4N6-F1
#
_cell.length_a   1.000
_cell.length_b   1.000
_cell.length_c   1.000
_cell.angle_alpha   90.00
_cell.angle_beta   90.00
_cell.angle_gamma   90.00
#
_symmetry.space_group_name_H-M   'P 1'
#
loop_
_entity.id
_entity.type
_entity.pdbx_description
1 polymer ?
#
loop_
_entity_poly.entity_id
_entity_poly.type
_entity_poly.pdbx_seq_one_letter_code
_entity_poly.pdbx_strand_id
1 'polypeptide(L)'
;FGQRRKLREALQDVILLHRSTMPVFDNVADMLAELGYLIFLCRSTEVWGVSSRVSGPFGPDKYDQVLETTDKVLRFLFSPPFKVPPPASKKSQPSRMTLGRGAKGSGGGDVELAKQQGKGEPQGEEKSTEAGMDTAPLRFHQDVLRAMNLQTTLLESLNINYNISFMGSICSSEDKIKSRKMLIEVQRKLFECILHFVRDNPRNQKLVFTKLPALRRYMGPLKLPPVWPDDFEDHHKAKLDTQPGMGAERVIVECLRGNDFLCAEMVPRDLIEAFGGLLNGFPDPSISPLLEFFIILCRPSGEKVINRNQGYCIEVLLSPELKRIRGCLNDTFGLVDADGAATT
;
A
#
# COMPACT_ATOMS: atom_id res chain seq x y z
N PHE A 1 -30.28 31.42 6.67
CA PHE A 1 -30.35 31.00 5.25
C PHE A 1 -29.02 30.47 4.68
N GLY A 2 -27.85 31.05 5.01
CA GLY A 2 -26.55 30.61 4.45
C GLY A 2 -26.16 29.16 4.75
N GLN A 3 -26.36 28.66 5.98
CA GLN A 3 -25.99 27.28 6.35
C GLN A 3 -26.82 26.21 5.61
N ARG A 4 -28.13 26.44 5.41
CA ARG A 4 -29.01 25.51 4.70
C ARG A 4 -28.68 25.42 3.21
N ARG A 5 -28.27 26.54 2.59
CA ARG A 5 -27.80 26.56 1.21
C ARG A 5 -26.48 25.81 1.06
N LYS A 6 -25.50 26.08 1.94
CA LYS A 6 -24.23 25.34 1.99
C LYS A 6 -24.43 23.84 2.20
N LEU A 7 -25.35 23.44 3.07
CA LEU A 7 -25.68 22.03 3.28
C LEU A 7 -26.32 21.40 2.04
N ARG A 8 -27.21 22.12 1.35
CA ARG A 8 -27.85 21.62 0.13
C ARG A 8 -26.85 21.49 -1.02
N GLU A 9 -25.94 22.46 -1.17
CA GLU A 9 -24.83 22.40 -2.13
C GLU A 9 -23.93 21.21 -1.80
N ALA A 10 -23.51 21.05 -0.53
CA ALA A 10 -22.72 19.89 -0.11
C ALA A 10 -23.44 18.54 -0.33
N LEU A 11 -24.76 18.47 -0.12
CA LEU A 11 -25.55 17.26 -0.38
C LEU A 11 -25.68 16.92 -1.86
N GLN A 12 -25.55 17.90 -2.77
CA GLN A 12 -25.52 17.63 -4.21
C GLN A 12 -24.21 16.97 -4.64
N ASP A 13 -23.13 17.18 -3.88
CA ASP A 13 -21.82 16.58 -4.10
C ASP A 13 -21.65 15.21 -3.42
N VAL A 14 -22.66 14.76 -2.64
CA VAL A 14 -22.63 13.43 -1.98
C VAL A 14 -22.92 12.33 -3.01
N ILE A 15 -21.89 11.57 -3.36
CA ILE A 15 -22.01 10.38 -4.18
C ILE A 15 -22.43 9.19 -3.31
N LEU A 16 -23.61 8.63 -3.58
CA LEU A 16 -24.06 7.39 -2.95
C LEU A 16 -23.39 6.19 -3.64
N LEU A 17 -22.30 5.70 -3.03
CA LEU A 17 -21.48 4.62 -3.58
C LEU A 17 -22.25 3.32 -3.85
N HIS A 18 -23.33 3.05 -3.11
CA HIS A 18 -24.13 1.84 -3.28
C HIS A 18 -24.85 1.76 -4.65
N ARG A 19 -24.93 2.86 -5.40
CA ARG A 19 -25.62 2.92 -6.71
C ARG A 19 -24.68 3.15 -7.90
N SER A 20 -23.38 3.31 -7.64
CA SER A 20 -22.37 3.51 -8.68
C SER A 20 -21.68 2.20 -9.00
N THR A 21 -21.46 1.93 -10.30
CA THR A 21 -20.51 0.90 -10.73
C THR A 21 -19.11 1.39 -10.39
N MET A 22 -18.42 0.70 -9.49
CA MET A 22 -17.05 0.99 -9.12
C MET A 22 -16.10 0.36 -10.15
N PRO A 23 -15.05 1.06 -10.58
CA PRO A 23 -14.00 0.44 -11.37
C PRO A 23 -13.38 -0.70 -10.55
N VAL A 24 -13.02 -1.80 -11.23
CA VAL A 24 -12.35 -2.99 -10.67
C VAL A 24 -13.21 -3.86 -9.75
N PHE A 25 -13.90 -3.29 -8.75
CA PHE A 25 -14.66 -4.05 -7.75
C PHE A 25 -16.15 -4.18 -8.04
N ASP A 26 -16.65 -3.64 -9.16
CA ASP A 26 -18.06 -3.54 -9.57
C ASP A 26 -18.97 -2.74 -8.62
N ASN A 27 -19.00 -3.05 -7.33
CA ASN A 27 -19.76 -2.34 -6.31
C ASN A 27 -19.05 -2.38 -4.93
N VAL A 28 -19.61 -1.62 -3.97
CA VAL A 28 -19.04 -1.49 -2.61
C VAL A 28 -19.07 -2.79 -1.82
N ALA A 29 -20.09 -3.64 -2.02
CA ALA A 29 -20.21 -4.87 -1.25
C ALA A 29 -19.11 -5.86 -1.65
N ASP A 30 -18.82 -5.97 -2.94
CA ASP A 30 -17.75 -6.83 -3.46
C ASP A 30 -16.37 -6.31 -3.03
N MET A 31 -16.16 -4.99 -3.06
CA MET A 31 -14.96 -4.36 -2.50
C MET A 31 -14.78 -4.70 -1.01
N LEU A 32 -15.83 -4.59 -0.19
CA LEU A 32 -15.77 -4.91 1.24
C LEU A 32 -15.51 -6.40 1.47
N ALA A 33 -16.11 -7.29 0.66
CA ALA A 33 -15.88 -8.72 0.74
C ALA A 33 -14.42 -9.07 0.43
N GLU A 34 -13.87 -8.51 -0.64
CA GLU A 34 -12.47 -8.68 -1.05
C GLU A 34 -11.49 -8.14 0.01
N LEU A 35 -11.69 -6.92 0.50
CA LEU A 35 -10.84 -6.33 1.55
C LEU A 35 -10.96 -7.07 2.90
N GLY A 36 -12.18 -7.54 3.22
CA GLY A 36 -12.47 -8.36 4.38
C GLY A 36 -11.82 -9.74 4.30
N TYR A 37 -11.73 -10.32 3.10
CA TYR A 37 -11.01 -11.57 2.90
C TYR A 37 -9.50 -11.37 2.92
N LEU A 38 -9.00 -10.28 2.34
CA LEU A 38 -7.56 -9.95 2.39
C LEU A 38 -7.05 -9.81 3.82
N ILE A 39 -7.78 -9.14 4.73
CA ILE A 39 -7.38 -9.07 6.15
C ILE A 39 -7.39 -10.44 6.82
N PHE A 40 -8.36 -11.29 6.49
CA PHE A 40 -8.39 -12.67 6.99
C PHE A 40 -7.17 -13.46 6.50
N LEU A 41 -6.78 -13.31 5.23
CA LEU A 41 -5.60 -13.97 4.67
C LEU A 41 -4.31 -13.47 5.34
N CYS A 42 -4.14 -12.15 5.52
CA CYS A 42 -2.99 -11.58 6.24
C CYS A 42 -2.90 -12.09 7.68
N ARG A 43 -4.02 -12.23 8.39
CA ARG A 43 -4.06 -12.73 9.77
C ARG A 43 -3.84 -14.23 9.90
N SER A 44 -4.09 -14.98 8.83
CA SER A 44 -3.98 -16.45 8.81
C SER A 44 -2.68 -16.95 8.19
N THR A 45 -1.68 -16.07 7.97
CA THR A 45 -0.36 -16.46 7.41
C THR A 45 0.34 -17.54 8.19
N GLU A 46 0.08 -17.67 9.49
CA GLU A 46 0.63 -18.76 10.31
C GLU A 46 0.11 -20.13 9.88
N VAL A 47 -1.12 -20.18 9.34
CA VAL A 47 -1.75 -21.42 8.87
C VAL A 47 -1.29 -21.75 7.46
N TRP A 48 -1.29 -20.80 6.53
CA TRP A 48 -1.02 -21.11 5.11
C TRP A 48 0.43 -20.85 4.67
N GLY A 49 1.15 -20.03 5.42
CA GLY A 49 2.58 -19.76 5.23
C GLY A 49 3.47 -20.82 5.86
N VAL A 50 2.90 -21.80 6.56
CA VAL A 50 3.63 -22.92 7.18
C VAL A 50 3.02 -24.24 6.75
N SER A 51 3.85 -25.14 6.22
CA SER A 51 3.44 -26.53 6.04
C SER A 51 3.59 -27.29 7.38
N SER A 52 2.53 -27.94 7.84
CA SER A 52 2.55 -28.73 9.08
C SER A 52 1.52 -29.86 9.03
N ARG A 53 1.57 -30.78 10.00
CA ARG A 53 0.55 -31.83 10.16
C ARG A 53 -0.86 -31.26 10.34
N VAL A 54 -0.98 -30.06 10.87
CA VAL A 54 -2.28 -29.42 11.19
C VAL A 54 -2.74 -28.51 10.05
N SER A 55 -1.82 -27.80 9.40
CA SER A 55 -2.14 -26.83 8.35
C SER A 55 -2.15 -27.41 6.92
N GLY A 56 -1.56 -28.59 6.71
CA GLY A 56 -1.40 -29.17 5.38
C GLY A 56 -0.24 -28.53 4.60
N PRO A 57 -0.19 -28.68 3.27
CA PRO A 57 0.81 -28.02 2.43
C PRO A 57 0.63 -26.50 2.44
N PHE A 58 1.63 -25.75 1.95
CA PHE A 58 1.44 -24.33 1.68
C PHE A 58 0.24 -24.13 0.77
N GLY A 59 -0.55 -23.08 1.02
CA GLY A 59 -1.72 -22.77 0.20
C GLY A 59 -1.34 -21.82 -0.95
N PRO A 60 -0.96 -22.31 -2.15
CA PRO A 60 -0.69 -21.45 -3.30
C PRO A 60 -1.89 -20.58 -3.63
N ASP A 61 -3.10 -21.13 -3.59
CA ASP A 61 -4.35 -20.42 -3.87
C ASP A 61 -4.53 -19.19 -2.97
N LYS A 62 -4.12 -19.28 -1.69
CA LYS A 62 -4.21 -18.14 -0.75
C LYS A 62 -3.19 -17.06 -1.07
N TYR A 63 -1.98 -17.47 -1.44
CA TYR A 63 -0.94 -16.55 -1.90
C TYR A 63 -1.37 -15.83 -3.18
N ASP A 64 -1.87 -16.58 -4.18
CA ASP A 64 -2.35 -16.04 -5.45
C ASP A 64 -3.51 -15.07 -5.23
N GLN A 65 -4.45 -15.42 -4.34
CA GLN A 65 -5.56 -14.55 -3.99
C GLN A 65 -5.10 -13.24 -3.33
N VAL A 66 -4.10 -13.28 -2.44
CA VAL A 66 -3.57 -12.03 -1.84
C VAL A 66 -2.96 -11.14 -2.91
N LEU A 67 -2.19 -11.71 -3.84
CA LEU A 67 -1.61 -10.96 -4.95
C LEU A 67 -2.68 -10.40 -5.89
N GLU A 68 -3.70 -11.19 -6.23
CA GLU A 68 -4.81 -10.73 -7.06
C GLU A 68 -5.59 -9.59 -6.41
N THR A 69 -5.97 -9.73 -5.13
CA THR A 69 -6.74 -8.70 -4.43
C THR A 69 -5.90 -7.42 -4.23
N THR A 70 -4.60 -7.53 -3.97
CA THR A 70 -3.72 -6.35 -3.89
C THR A 70 -3.53 -5.67 -5.25
N ASP A 71 -3.44 -6.42 -6.34
CA ASP A 71 -3.47 -5.88 -7.70
C ASP A 71 -4.79 -5.16 -8.01
N LYS A 72 -5.94 -5.71 -7.60
CA LYS A 72 -7.23 -5.02 -7.71
C LYS A 72 -7.22 -3.69 -6.95
N VAL A 73 -6.68 -3.65 -5.74
CA VAL A 73 -6.54 -2.41 -4.95
C VAL A 73 -5.66 -1.38 -5.67
N LEU A 74 -4.53 -1.80 -6.23
CA LEU A 74 -3.65 -0.91 -7.00
C LEU A 74 -4.35 -0.39 -8.25
N ARG A 75 -4.94 -1.27 -9.06
CA ARG A 75 -5.73 -0.88 -10.25
C ARG A 75 -6.84 0.09 -9.88
N PHE A 76 -7.51 -0.11 -8.75
CA PHE A 76 -8.54 0.79 -8.27
C PHE A 76 -7.98 2.18 -7.94
N LEU A 77 -6.85 2.28 -7.23
CA LEU A 77 -6.20 3.56 -6.90
C LEU A 77 -5.87 4.42 -8.13
N PHE A 78 -5.54 3.78 -9.25
CA PHE A 78 -5.20 4.44 -10.52
C PHE A 78 -6.32 4.45 -11.57
N SER A 79 -7.47 3.85 -11.25
CA SER A 79 -8.58 3.80 -12.19
C SER A 79 -9.21 5.18 -12.43
N PRO A 80 -9.91 5.40 -13.56
CA PRO A 80 -10.65 6.63 -13.79
C PRO A 80 -11.72 6.88 -12.70
N PRO A 81 -12.09 8.15 -12.44
CA PRO A 81 -13.11 8.48 -11.46
C PRO A 81 -14.47 7.86 -11.81
N PHE A 82 -15.34 7.69 -10.80
CA PHE A 82 -16.65 7.06 -10.98
C PHE A 82 -17.47 7.74 -12.06
N LYS A 83 -18.05 6.93 -12.95
CA LYS A 83 -19.11 7.39 -13.84
C LYS A 83 -20.38 7.52 -13.01
N VAL A 84 -20.71 8.74 -12.57
CA VAL A 84 -22.00 9.00 -11.93
C VAL A 84 -23.08 8.81 -13.01
N PRO A 85 -24.04 7.87 -12.84
CA PRO A 85 -25.13 7.74 -13.78
C PRO A 85 -25.84 9.09 -13.87
N PRO A 86 -26.15 9.60 -15.08
CA PRO A 86 -26.89 10.85 -15.20
C PRO A 86 -28.14 10.76 -14.33
N PRO A 87 -28.47 11.82 -13.56
CA PRO A 87 -29.61 11.80 -12.66
C PRO A 87 -30.81 11.34 -13.48
N ALA A 88 -31.45 10.24 -13.07
CA ALA A 88 -32.55 9.65 -13.80
C ALA A 88 -33.46 10.77 -14.26
N SER A 89 -33.43 11.06 -15.57
CA SER A 89 -34.15 12.20 -16.14
C SER A 89 -35.54 12.07 -15.57
N LYS A 90 -36.02 13.07 -14.82
CA LYS A 90 -37.35 13.05 -14.22
C LYS A 90 -38.29 12.68 -15.36
N LYS A 91 -38.65 11.39 -15.48
CA LYS A 91 -39.66 10.93 -16.41
C LYS A 91 -40.83 11.72 -15.91
N SER A 92 -41.20 12.74 -16.69
CA SER A 92 -42.28 13.66 -16.42
C SER A 92 -43.38 12.81 -15.84
N GLN A 93 -43.63 12.97 -14.52
CA GLN A 93 -44.74 12.27 -13.90
C GLN A 93 -45.93 12.57 -14.83
N PRO A 94 -46.57 11.54 -15.41
CA PRO A 94 -47.71 11.79 -16.28
C PRO A 94 -48.65 12.66 -15.46
N SER A 95 -48.92 13.87 -15.97
CA SER A 95 -49.83 14.81 -15.36
C SER A 95 -51.05 14.04 -14.91
N ARG A 96 -51.31 14.09 -13.60
CA ARG A 96 -52.44 13.47 -12.90
C ARG A 96 -53.70 13.69 -13.73
N MET A 97 -54.04 12.70 -14.57
CA MET A 97 -55.28 12.71 -15.34
C MET A 97 -56.41 12.63 -14.32
N THR A 98 -57.24 13.66 -14.36
CA THR A 98 -58.50 13.78 -13.67
C THR A 98 -59.32 12.51 -13.87
N LEU A 99 -59.83 11.94 -12.78
CA LEU A 99 -60.71 10.78 -12.75
C LEU A 99 -61.94 10.98 -13.66
N GLY A 100 -61.90 10.39 -14.86
CA GLY A 100 -63.06 10.12 -15.69
C GLY A 100 -63.60 8.74 -15.36
N ARG A 101 -64.76 8.68 -14.71
CA ARG A 101 -65.61 7.48 -14.60
C ARG A 101 -65.99 6.98 -15.99
N GLY A 102 -65.78 5.69 -16.29
CA GLY A 102 -66.39 5.08 -17.48
C GLY A 102 -65.96 3.64 -17.79
N ALA A 103 -66.83 2.70 -17.43
CA ALA A 103 -67.20 1.47 -18.17
C ALA A 103 -66.18 0.34 -18.49
N LYS A 104 -66.44 -0.80 -17.83
CA LYS A 104 -66.53 -2.21 -18.29
C LYS A 104 -65.98 -2.64 -19.67
N GLY A 105 -65.24 -3.76 -19.64
CA GLY A 105 -65.03 -4.74 -20.74
C GLY A 105 -63.64 -5.41 -20.59
N SER A 106 -63.49 -6.60 -20.01
CA SER A 106 -63.67 -7.98 -20.52
C SER A 106 -62.75 -8.39 -21.69
N GLY A 107 -61.95 -9.43 -21.47
CA GLY A 107 -61.09 -10.12 -22.45
C GLY A 107 -59.62 -9.72 -22.27
N GLY A 108 -58.63 -10.60 -22.07
CA GLY A 108 -58.50 -12.00 -22.44
C GLY A 108 -57.24 -12.11 -23.31
N GLY A 109 -56.32 -13.00 -22.95
CA GLY A 109 -55.28 -13.47 -23.88
C GLY A 109 -53.85 -12.97 -23.64
N ASP A 110 -53.01 -13.97 -23.34
CA ASP A 110 -51.67 -14.19 -23.92
C ASP A 110 -50.42 -13.71 -23.18
N VAL A 111 -49.81 -14.74 -22.56
CA VAL A 111 -48.45 -14.84 -22.05
C VAL A 111 -47.56 -15.18 -23.24
N GLU A 112 -46.76 -14.23 -23.72
CA GLU A 112 -45.73 -14.49 -24.71
C GLU A 112 -44.35 -14.55 -24.04
N LEU A 113 -43.88 -15.79 -23.86
CA LEU A 113 -42.57 -16.16 -23.33
C LEU A 113 -41.51 -16.01 -24.44
N ALA A 114 -40.88 -14.84 -24.53
CA ALA A 114 -39.73 -14.65 -25.42
C ALA A 114 -38.45 -15.14 -24.74
N LYS A 115 -38.05 -16.38 -25.08
CA LYS A 115 -36.68 -16.89 -24.92
C LYS A 115 -35.77 -16.12 -25.89
N GLN A 116 -34.80 -15.36 -25.38
CA GLN A 116 -33.61 -14.97 -26.13
C GLN A 116 -32.39 -15.63 -25.50
N GLN A 117 -31.97 -16.75 -26.10
CA GLN A 117 -30.62 -17.28 -26.00
C GLN A 117 -29.74 -16.47 -26.96
N GLY A 118 -28.94 -15.55 -26.42
CA GLY A 118 -27.82 -14.93 -27.12
C GLY A 118 -26.52 -15.58 -26.67
N LYS A 119 -25.91 -16.37 -27.54
CA LYS A 119 -24.53 -16.85 -27.41
C LYS A 119 -23.59 -15.63 -27.43
N GLY A 120 -22.94 -15.35 -26.30
CA GLY A 120 -21.78 -14.46 -26.25
C GLY A 120 -20.53 -15.28 -26.53
N GLU A 121 -19.88 -15.01 -27.67
CA GLU A 121 -18.49 -15.39 -27.90
C GLU A 121 -17.58 -14.59 -26.94
N PRO A 122 -16.53 -15.20 -26.37
CA PRO A 122 -15.56 -14.48 -25.55
C PRO A 122 -14.65 -13.66 -26.47
N GLN A 123 -14.92 -12.36 -26.55
CA GLN A 123 -13.98 -11.41 -27.14
C GLN A 123 -12.83 -11.13 -26.16
N GLY A 124 -11.63 -11.47 -26.63
CA GLY A 124 -10.46 -10.62 -26.47
C GLY A 124 -9.80 -10.66 -25.10
N GLU A 125 -8.73 -11.45 -25.00
CA GLU A 125 -7.64 -11.21 -24.07
C GLU A 125 -7.16 -9.75 -24.21
N GLU A 126 -7.61 -8.87 -23.31
CA GLU A 126 -6.99 -7.57 -23.12
C GLU A 126 -5.57 -7.82 -22.59
N LYS A 127 -4.59 -7.70 -23.48
CA LYS A 127 -3.20 -7.48 -23.12
C LYS A 127 -3.12 -6.25 -22.22
N SER A 128 -2.96 -6.48 -20.93
CA SER A 128 -2.61 -5.49 -19.91
C SER A 128 -1.32 -4.78 -20.32
N THR A 129 -1.45 -3.63 -20.99
CA THR A 129 -0.33 -2.71 -21.20
C THR A 129 0.04 -2.07 -19.87
N GLU A 130 1.22 -2.40 -19.34
CA GLU A 130 1.86 -1.78 -18.16
C GLU A 130 2.23 -0.28 -18.37
N ALA A 131 1.74 0.36 -19.43
CA ALA A 131 2.10 1.71 -19.85
C ALA A 131 1.34 2.85 -19.11
N GLY A 132 0.71 2.58 -17.95
CA GLY A 132 -0.19 3.52 -17.28
C GLY A 132 0.23 4.03 -15.89
N MET A 133 1.37 3.60 -15.34
CA MET A 133 1.71 3.86 -13.93
C MET A 133 2.34 5.23 -13.62
N ASP A 134 2.52 6.11 -14.60
CA ASP A 134 3.00 7.48 -14.36
C ASP A 134 1.93 8.42 -13.77
N THR A 135 0.67 8.00 -13.75
CA THR A 135 -0.40 8.79 -13.14
C THR A 135 -0.38 8.68 -11.62
N ALA A 136 -0.49 9.80 -10.91
CA ALA A 136 -0.65 9.79 -9.46
C ALA A 136 -1.98 9.12 -9.04
N PRO A 137 -2.03 8.45 -7.87
CA PRO A 137 -3.25 7.82 -7.39
C PRO A 137 -4.34 8.87 -7.13
N LEU A 138 -5.60 8.54 -7.45
CA LEU A 138 -6.70 9.48 -7.25
C LEU A 138 -7.03 9.62 -5.76
N ARG A 139 -6.93 10.85 -5.25
CA ARG A 139 -7.26 11.18 -3.85
C ARG A 139 -8.63 10.70 -3.41
N PHE A 140 -9.60 10.76 -4.31
CA PHE A 140 -10.95 10.28 -4.05
C PHE A 140 -11.00 8.75 -3.81
N HIS A 141 -10.26 7.95 -4.59
CA HIS A 141 -10.18 6.50 -4.38
C HIS A 141 -9.45 6.16 -3.08
N GLN A 142 -8.38 6.88 -2.75
CA GLN A 142 -7.72 6.77 -1.44
C GLN A 142 -8.68 7.07 -0.28
N ASP A 143 -9.54 8.08 -0.42
CA ASP A 143 -10.54 8.44 0.60
C ASP A 143 -11.65 7.37 0.72
N VAL A 144 -12.08 6.76 -0.38
CA VAL A 144 -13.00 5.60 -0.39
C VAL A 144 -12.37 4.41 0.32
N LEU A 145 -11.14 4.04 -0.03
CA LEU A 145 -10.40 2.94 0.62
C LEU A 145 -10.25 3.20 2.13
N ARG A 146 -9.97 4.45 2.53
CA ARG A 146 -9.91 4.84 3.94
C ARG A 146 -11.26 4.64 4.63
N ALA A 147 -12.34 5.04 3.99
CA ALA A 147 -13.70 4.87 4.52
C ALA A 147 -14.09 3.39 4.65
N MET A 148 -13.59 2.53 3.76
CA MET A 148 -13.75 1.07 3.81
C MET A 148 -12.76 0.39 4.78
N ASN A 149 -12.00 1.17 5.54
CA ASN A 149 -11.04 0.71 6.52
C ASN A 149 -9.87 -0.12 5.97
N LEU A 150 -9.48 0.11 4.70
CA LEU A 150 -8.32 -0.54 4.07
C LEU A 150 -7.06 -0.42 4.92
N GLN A 151 -6.86 0.73 5.59
CA GLN A 151 -5.72 0.93 6.47
C GLN A 151 -5.54 -0.17 7.50
N THR A 152 -6.63 -0.73 8.04
CA THR A 152 -6.51 -1.81 9.02
C THR A 152 -5.96 -3.04 8.34
N THR A 153 -6.52 -3.44 7.19
CA THR A 153 -6.02 -4.56 6.38
C THR A 153 -4.55 -4.41 6.02
N LEU A 154 -4.16 -3.24 5.50
CA LEU A 154 -2.77 -2.98 5.11
C LEU A 154 -1.83 -2.94 6.30
N LEU A 155 -2.23 -2.37 7.44
CA LEU A 155 -1.37 -2.31 8.62
C LEU A 155 -1.25 -3.66 9.35
N GLU A 156 -2.22 -4.56 9.20
CA GLU A 156 -2.09 -5.96 9.66
C GLU A 156 -1.00 -6.71 8.88
N SER A 157 -0.70 -6.32 7.65
CA SER A 157 0.42 -6.90 6.88
C SER A 157 1.78 -6.69 7.56
N LEU A 158 1.90 -5.70 8.44
CA LEU A 158 3.11 -5.45 9.22
C LEU A 158 3.34 -6.52 10.30
N ASN A 159 2.36 -7.40 10.56
CA ASN A 159 2.48 -8.51 11.49
C ASN A 159 2.90 -9.82 10.80
N ILE A 160 2.99 -9.84 9.46
CA ILE A 160 3.39 -11.03 8.71
C ILE A 160 4.86 -11.35 9.01
N ASN A 161 5.09 -12.50 9.65
CA ASN A 161 6.42 -13.02 9.87
C ASN A 161 6.83 -13.90 8.68
N TYR A 162 7.61 -13.34 7.74
CA TYR A 162 8.09 -14.08 6.57
C TYR A 162 9.10 -15.21 6.90
N ASN A 163 9.57 -15.31 8.14
CA ASN A 163 10.44 -16.40 8.62
C ASN A 163 9.65 -17.47 9.40
N ILE A 164 8.31 -17.44 9.40
CA ILE A 164 7.47 -18.33 10.22
C ILE A 164 7.73 -19.83 9.98
N SER A 165 8.08 -20.23 8.75
CA SER A 165 8.41 -21.62 8.42
C SER A 165 9.66 -22.15 9.11
N PHE A 166 10.51 -21.27 9.66
CA PHE A 166 11.68 -21.65 10.44
C PHE A 166 11.37 -21.83 11.94
N MET A 167 10.18 -21.42 12.39
CA MET A 167 9.78 -21.42 13.80
C MET A 167 8.94 -22.66 14.16
N GLY A 168 9.47 -23.86 13.94
CA GLY A 168 8.84 -25.12 14.37
C GLY A 168 8.01 -25.86 13.30
N SER A 169 8.08 -25.45 12.04
CA SER A 169 7.51 -26.23 10.93
C SER A 169 8.32 -27.51 10.68
N ILE A 170 7.62 -28.59 10.35
CA ILE A 170 8.18 -29.90 9.96
C ILE A 170 8.45 -30.03 8.45
N CYS A 171 8.36 -28.92 7.69
CA CYS A 171 8.60 -28.96 6.25
C CYS A 171 10.09 -29.05 5.88
N SER A 172 10.37 -29.46 4.65
CA SER A 172 11.73 -29.59 4.14
C SER A 172 12.46 -28.22 4.10
N SER A 173 13.79 -28.23 4.06
CA SER A 173 14.59 -27.01 3.91
C SER A 173 14.20 -26.19 2.67
N GLU A 174 13.92 -26.84 1.54
CA GLU A 174 13.46 -26.20 0.31
C GLU A 174 12.07 -25.57 0.48
N ASP A 175 11.16 -26.26 1.17
CA ASP A 175 9.83 -25.75 1.49
C ASP A 175 9.89 -24.50 2.38
N LYS A 176 10.80 -24.47 3.36
CA LYS A 176 11.02 -23.29 4.22
C LYS A 176 11.46 -22.08 3.40
N ILE A 177 12.41 -22.28 2.47
CA ILE A 177 12.90 -21.24 1.56
C ILE A 177 11.77 -20.75 0.66
N LYS A 178 11.01 -21.66 0.05
CA LYS A 178 9.87 -21.33 -0.82
C LYS A 178 8.81 -20.51 -0.08
N SER A 179 8.40 -20.94 1.10
CA SER A 179 7.44 -20.22 1.94
C SER A 179 7.92 -18.81 2.26
N ARG A 180 9.19 -18.66 2.66
CA ARG A 180 9.76 -17.35 2.94
C ARG A 180 9.68 -16.44 1.71
N LYS A 181 10.04 -16.93 0.52
CA LYS A 181 9.96 -16.15 -0.72
C LYS A 181 8.53 -15.68 -1.01
N MET A 182 7.54 -16.57 -0.88
CA MET A 182 6.12 -16.24 -1.08
C MET A 182 5.64 -15.16 -0.10
N LEU A 183 5.97 -15.30 1.20
CA LEU A 183 5.57 -14.32 2.22
C LEU A 183 6.26 -12.97 2.05
N ILE A 184 7.53 -12.96 1.61
CA ILE A 184 8.25 -11.72 1.27
C ILE A 184 7.53 -10.99 0.14
N GLU A 185 7.15 -11.70 -0.92
CA GLU A 185 6.48 -11.10 -2.07
C GLU A 185 5.11 -10.54 -1.71
N VAL A 186 4.31 -11.31 -0.99
CA VAL A 186 3.02 -10.85 -0.44
C VAL A 186 3.19 -9.57 0.37
N GLN A 187 4.18 -9.55 1.27
CA GLN A 187 4.43 -8.39 2.11
C GLN A 187 4.88 -7.19 1.27
N ARG A 188 5.80 -7.36 0.31
CA ARG A 188 6.22 -6.29 -0.61
C ARG A 188 5.04 -5.70 -1.38
N LYS A 189 4.12 -6.55 -1.86
CA LYS A 189 2.93 -6.11 -2.58
C LYS A 189 1.97 -5.30 -1.70
N LEU A 190 1.85 -5.68 -0.43
CA LEU A 190 1.11 -4.91 0.57
C LEU A 190 1.79 -3.57 0.89
N PHE A 191 3.13 -3.52 0.96
CA PHE A 191 3.89 -2.27 1.08
C PHE A 191 3.70 -1.34 -0.13
N GLU A 192 3.63 -1.88 -1.35
CA GLU A 192 3.30 -1.13 -2.56
C GLU A 192 1.89 -0.50 -2.45
N CYS A 193 0.90 -1.26 -1.99
CA CYS A 193 -0.44 -0.73 -1.72
C CYS A 193 -0.41 0.40 -0.68
N ILE A 194 0.36 0.24 0.41
CA ILE A 194 0.52 1.30 1.43
C ILE A 194 1.14 2.55 0.82
N LEU A 195 2.20 2.39 0.03
CA LEU A 195 2.92 3.50 -0.61
C LEU A 195 1.96 4.36 -1.44
N HIS A 196 1.15 3.74 -2.30
CA HIS A 196 0.18 4.45 -3.14
C HIS A 196 -1.05 4.95 -2.37
N PHE A 197 -1.41 4.29 -1.27
CA PHE A 197 -2.48 4.75 -0.39
C PHE A 197 -2.12 6.05 0.36
N VAL A 198 -0.83 6.27 0.69
CA VAL A 198 -0.38 7.47 1.42
C VAL A 198 0.06 8.62 0.51
N ARG A 199 0.48 8.34 -0.73
CA ARG A 199 1.00 9.33 -1.68
C ARG A 199 0.08 10.54 -1.81
N ASP A 200 0.64 11.73 -1.57
CA ASP A 200 -0.04 13.04 -1.65
C ASP A 200 -1.34 13.16 -0.81
N ASN A 201 -1.48 12.37 0.27
CA ASN A 201 -2.67 12.37 1.12
C ASN A 201 -2.34 12.52 2.62
N PRO A 202 -2.27 13.76 3.16
CA PRO A 202 -1.85 14.03 4.54
C PRO A 202 -2.61 13.27 5.64
N ARG A 203 -3.88 12.93 5.38
CA ARG A 203 -4.70 12.16 6.32
C ARG A 203 -4.25 10.70 6.38
N ASN A 204 -3.99 10.09 5.22
CA ASN A 204 -3.52 8.72 5.13
C ASN A 204 -2.07 8.60 5.59
N GLN A 205 -1.22 9.56 5.21
CA GLN A 205 0.16 9.67 5.69
C GLN A 205 0.22 9.66 7.21
N LYS A 206 -0.54 10.55 7.88
CA LYS A 206 -0.59 10.59 9.35
C LYS A 206 -1.04 9.27 9.94
N LEU A 207 -2.08 8.66 9.36
CA LEU A 207 -2.62 7.39 9.84
C LEU A 207 -1.56 6.28 9.80
N VAL A 208 -0.90 6.08 8.66
CA VAL A 208 0.13 5.04 8.49
C VAL A 208 1.35 5.35 9.35
N PHE A 209 1.77 6.62 9.45
CA PHE A 209 2.92 7.03 10.24
C PHE A 209 2.77 6.75 11.74
N THR A 210 1.55 6.67 12.28
CA THR A 210 1.33 6.21 13.67
C THR A 210 1.85 4.79 13.93
N LYS A 211 2.07 3.99 12.88
CA LYS A 211 2.65 2.64 12.95
C LYS A 211 4.16 2.63 12.67
N LEU A 212 4.84 3.77 12.80
CA LEU A 212 6.29 3.88 12.61
C LEU A 212 7.10 2.78 13.35
N PRO A 213 6.82 2.43 14.63
CA PRO A 213 7.57 1.37 15.30
C PRO A 213 7.47 0.00 14.60
N ALA A 214 6.32 -0.30 13.98
CA ALA A 214 6.15 -1.53 13.20
C ALA A 214 6.85 -1.44 11.86
N LEU A 215 6.74 -0.31 11.14
CA LEU A 215 7.44 -0.08 9.86
C LEU A 215 8.97 -0.21 10.01
N ARG A 216 9.53 0.32 11.11
CA ARG A 216 10.97 0.24 11.39
C ARG A 216 11.51 -1.18 11.49
N ARG A 217 10.68 -2.17 11.82
CA ARG A 217 11.11 -3.58 11.87
C ARG A 217 11.53 -4.14 10.51
N TYR A 218 11.06 -3.49 9.44
CA TYR A 218 11.23 -3.85 8.03
C TYR A 218 12.16 -2.90 7.27
N MET A 219 12.81 -1.98 7.98
CA MET A 219 13.90 -1.17 7.42
C MET A 219 15.18 -2.03 7.29
N GLY A 220 15.92 -1.79 6.22
CA GLY A 220 17.19 -2.41 5.87
C GLY A 220 17.05 -3.73 5.12
N PRO A 221 18.13 -4.54 5.13
CA PRO A 221 18.13 -5.88 4.59
C PRO A 221 17.07 -6.78 5.24
N LEU A 222 16.61 -7.80 4.51
CA LEU A 222 15.73 -8.82 5.07
C LEU A 222 16.44 -9.58 6.19
N LYS A 223 15.75 -9.75 7.31
CA LYS A 223 16.29 -10.45 8.47
C LYS A 223 16.29 -11.95 8.21
N LEU A 224 17.40 -12.57 8.56
CA LEU A 224 17.47 -14.03 8.61
C LEU A 224 16.67 -14.55 9.82
N PRO A 225 16.19 -15.80 9.77
CA PRO A 225 15.63 -16.49 10.93
C PRO A 225 16.54 -16.35 12.17
N PRO A 226 15.97 -16.03 13.35
CA PRO A 226 16.75 -15.87 14.58
C PRO A 226 17.27 -17.20 15.12
N VAL A 227 16.59 -18.30 14.77
CA VAL A 227 16.92 -19.67 15.16
C VAL A 227 16.87 -20.53 13.91
N TRP A 228 17.88 -21.36 13.72
CA TRP A 228 17.98 -22.30 12.62
C TRP A 228 17.52 -23.69 13.08
N PRO A 229 16.73 -24.41 12.27
CA PRO A 229 16.53 -25.85 12.48
C PRO A 229 17.86 -26.59 12.41
N ASP A 230 18.03 -27.64 13.22
CA ASP A 230 19.28 -28.42 13.30
C ASP A 230 19.67 -29.07 11.96
N ASP A 231 18.68 -29.36 11.12
CA ASP A 231 18.81 -29.95 9.79
C ASP A 231 18.98 -28.91 8.66
N PHE A 232 19.02 -27.62 8.99
CA PHE A 232 19.14 -26.54 7.99
C PHE A 232 20.61 -26.22 7.69
N GLU A 233 21.18 -26.97 6.74
CA GLU A 233 22.58 -26.87 6.32
C GLU A 233 22.98 -25.49 5.75
N ASP A 234 24.28 -25.16 5.80
CA ASP A 234 24.82 -23.87 5.36
C ASP A 234 24.57 -23.55 3.89
N HIS A 235 24.55 -24.57 3.03
CA HIS A 235 24.26 -24.39 1.61
C HIS A 235 22.81 -23.93 1.37
N HIS A 236 21.87 -24.24 2.28
CA HIS A 236 20.50 -23.70 2.26
C HIS A 236 20.45 -22.27 2.79
N LYS A 237 21.24 -21.94 3.82
CA LYS A 237 21.34 -20.57 4.34
C LYS A 237 21.82 -19.59 3.26
N ALA A 238 22.75 -20.01 2.41
CA ALA A 238 23.23 -19.22 1.28
C ALA A 238 22.16 -18.92 0.21
N LYS A 239 21.07 -19.70 0.15
CA LYS A 239 19.93 -19.48 -0.77
C LYS A 239 18.93 -18.44 -0.24
N LEU A 240 19.12 -17.91 0.98
CA LEU A 240 18.20 -16.96 1.59
C LEU A 240 18.55 -15.53 1.19
N ASP A 241 17.64 -14.92 0.43
CA ASP A 241 17.78 -13.53 0.00
C ASP A 241 17.73 -12.59 1.22
N THR A 242 18.73 -11.73 1.34
CA THR A 242 18.75 -10.60 2.28
C THR A 242 18.47 -9.26 1.58
N GLN A 243 18.47 -9.25 0.25
CA GLN A 243 18.24 -8.09 -0.59
C GLN A 243 17.32 -8.42 -1.78
N PRO A 244 16.56 -7.45 -2.32
CA PRO A 244 16.34 -6.12 -1.74
C PRO A 244 15.58 -6.18 -0.41
N GLY A 245 15.56 -5.10 0.37
CA GLY A 245 14.75 -4.99 1.59
C GLY A 245 13.24 -5.10 1.33
N MET A 246 12.43 -4.83 2.36
CA MET A 246 10.95 -4.79 2.22
C MET A 246 10.44 -3.48 1.62
N GLY A 247 11.23 -2.41 1.65
CA GLY A 247 10.83 -1.09 1.15
C GLY A 247 10.05 -0.23 2.15
N ALA A 248 10.15 -0.53 3.45
CA ALA A 248 9.52 0.26 4.50
C ALA A 248 10.03 1.71 4.53
N GLU A 249 11.29 1.94 4.14
CA GLU A 249 11.90 3.24 3.99
C GLU A 249 11.13 4.10 3.00
N ARG A 250 10.73 3.54 1.86
CA ARG A 250 9.97 4.25 0.83
C ARG A 250 8.62 4.70 1.37
N VAL A 251 7.93 3.82 2.12
CA VAL A 251 6.66 4.17 2.77
C VAL A 251 6.85 5.26 3.82
N ILE A 252 7.90 5.19 4.63
CA ILE A 252 8.20 6.22 5.65
C ILE A 252 8.48 7.57 4.97
N VAL A 253 9.32 7.59 3.93
CA VAL A 253 9.64 8.79 3.15
C VAL A 253 8.37 9.38 2.54
N GLU A 254 7.52 8.55 1.94
CA GLU A 254 6.27 9.00 1.31
C GLU A 254 5.23 9.48 2.32
N CYS A 255 5.24 8.95 3.55
CA CYS A 255 4.44 9.51 4.65
C CYS A 255 4.86 10.95 4.99
N LEU A 256 6.16 11.26 4.87
CA LEU A 256 6.71 12.56 5.25
C LEU A 256 6.64 13.59 4.12
N ARG A 257 6.62 13.16 2.87
CA ARG A 257 6.58 14.02 1.68
C ARG A 257 5.41 15.00 1.73
N GLY A 258 5.70 16.29 1.60
CA GLY A 258 4.69 17.35 1.64
C GLY A 258 3.98 17.54 2.99
N ASN A 259 4.43 16.86 4.06
CA ASN A 259 3.74 16.86 5.35
C ASN A 259 4.55 17.56 6.44
N ASP A 260 4.50 18.88 6.44
CA ASP A 260 5.25 19.73 7.39
C ASP A 260 4.94 19.38 8.85
N PHE A 261 3.69 19.02 9.16
CA PHE A 261 3.29 18.64 10.51
C PHE A 261 3.99 17.35 10.98
N LEU A 262 4.01 16.30 10.16
CA LEU A 262 4.67 15.04 10.55
C LEU A 262 6.18 15.25 10.73
N CYS A 263 6.83 15.96 9.81
CA CYS A 263 8.25 16.26 9.92
C CYS A 263 8.57 17.10 11.16
N ALA A 264 7.75 18.11 11.48
CA ALA A 264 7.99 18.99 12.62
C ALA A 264 7.65 18.34 13.97
N GLU A 265 6.65 17.47 14.06
CA GLU A 265 6.12 17.04 15.36
C GLU A 265 6.33 15.55 15.66
N MET A 266 6.46 14.70 14.64
CA MET A 266 6.33 13.25 14.82
C MET A 266 7.58 12.44 14.51
N VAL A 267 8.59 13.02 13.84
CA VAL A 267 9.83 12.31 13.51
C VAL A 267 10.75 12.28 14.73
N PRO A 268 11.04 11.09 15.31
CA PRO A 268 11.98 10.98 16.41
C PRO A 268 13.42 10.98 15.89
N ARG A 269 14.36 11.47 16.71
CA ARG A 269 15.78 11.59 16.34
C ARG A 269 16.40 10.24 15.95
N ASP A 270 16.03 9.18 16.66
CA ASP A 270 16.54 7.83 16.43
C ASP A 270 16.08 7.22 15.08
N LEU A 271 15.03 7.76 14.46
CA LEU A 271 14.69 7.44 13.07
C LEU A 271 15.70 8.04 12.10
N ILE A 272 16.16 9.27 12.36
CA ILE A 272 17.17 9.95 11.53
C ILE A 272 18.49 9.20 11.60
N GLU A 273 18.90 8.81 12.80
CA GLU A 273 20.07 7.96 13.03
C GLU A 273 19.95 6.62 12.30
N ALA A 274 18.77 5.98 12.34
CA ALA A 274 18.54 4.72 11.61
C ALA A 274 18.69 4.88 10.09
N PHE A 275 18.16 5.95 9.49
CA PHE A 275 18.38 6.24 8.06
C PHE A 275 19.85 6.53 7.75
N GLY A 276 20.58 7.23 8.65
CA GLY A 276 22.02 7.45 8.52
C GLY A 276 22.82 6.16 8.54
N GLY A 277 22.49 5.24 9.46
CA GLY A 277 23.09 3.92 9.54
C GLY A 277 22.84 3.07 8.27
N LEU A 278 21.61 3.09 7.75
CA LEU A 278 21.29 2.42 6.49
C LEU A 278 22.08 2.99 5.31
N LEU A 279 22.12 4.32 5.19
CA LEU A 279 22.85 5.03 4.14
C LEU A 279 24.34 4.70 4.17
N ASN A 280 24.95 4.65 5.35
CA ASN A 280 26.35 4.25 5.53
C ASN A 280 26.62 2.77 5.16
N GLY A 281 25.59 1.95 5.07
CA GLY A 281 25.68 0.56 4.59
C GLY A 281 25.88 0.43 3.08
N PHE A 282 25.56 1.48 2.31
CA PHE A 282 25.73 1.47 0.84
C PHE A 282 27.22 1.58 0.45
N PRO A 283 27.63 0.95 -0.67
CA PRO A 283 28.98 1.14 -1.21
C PRO A 283 29.25 2.60 -1.58
N ASP A 284 28.27 3.23 -2.22
CA ASP A 284 28.27 4.65 -2.55
C ASP A 284 27.00 5.31 -1.99
N PRO A 285 27.11 6.00 -0.84
CA PRO A 285 26.01 6.76 -0.26
C PRO A 285 25.45 7.88 -1.17
N SER A 286 26.26 8.46 -2.07
CA SER A 286 25.90 9.66 -2.83
C SER A 286 24.79 9.44 -3.86
N ILE A 287 24.63 8.20 -4.33
CA ILE A 287 23.59 7.79 -5.29
C ILE A 287 22.39 7.13 -4.60
N SER A 288 22.38 7.03 -3.27
CA SER A 288 21.35 6.30 -2.55
C SER A 288 20.02 7.04 -2.58
N PRO A 289 18.89 6.38 -2.91
CA PRO A 289 17.57 6.99 -2.82
C PRO A 289 17.20 7.36 -1.37
N LEU A 290 17.91 6.83 -0.36
CA LEU A 290 17.69 7.20 1.03
C LEU A 290 18.11 8.64 1.36
N LEU A 291 18.93 9.29 0.51
CA LEU A 291 19.24 10.71 0.68
C LEU A 291 17.99 11.60 0.63
N GLU A 292 16.96 11.17 -0.12
CA GLU A 292 15.71 11.89 -0.24
C GLU A 292 15.01 12.08 1.11
N PHE A 293 15.16 11.13 2.04
CA PHE A 293 14.65 11.23 3.40
C PHE A 293 15.16 12.50 4.11
N PHE A 294 16.47 12.77 4.05
CA PHE A 294 17.08 13.92 4.71
C PHE A 294 16.63 15.25 4.08
N ILE A 295 16.47 15.26 2.75
CA ILE A 295 15.94 16.41 2.01
C ILE A 295 14.52 16.71 2.44
N ILE A 296 13.64 15.70 2.45
CA ILE A 296 12.23 15.82 2.84
C ILE A 296 12.11 16.24 4.30
N LEU A 297 12.93 15.72 5.21
CA LEU A 297 12.89 16.14 6.61
C LEU A 297 13.21 17.62 6.83
N CYS A 298 14.13 18.16 6.03
CA CYS A 298 14.54 19.55 6.11
C CYS A 298 13.51 20.47 5.45
N ARG A 299 12.93 20.06 4.31
CA ARG A 299 12.00 20.85 3.49
C ARG A 299 10.89 19.97 2.90
N PRO A 300 9.87 19.58 3.69
CA PRO A 300 8.88 18.57 3.27
C PRO A 300 8.03 19.02 2.08
N SER A 301 7.58 20.29 2.10
CA SER A 301 6.84 20.95 1.02
C SER A 301 7.73 21.73 0.04
N GLY A 302 9.05 21.79 0.28
CA GLY A 302 9.99 22.62 -0.48
C GLY A 302 10.02 24.10 -0.08
N GLU A 303 8.94 24.65 0.50
CA GLU A 303 8.86 26.08 0.81
C GLU A 303 9.55 26.45 2.12
N LYS A 304 9.23 25.72 3.21
CA LYS A 304 9.68 26.04 4.56
C LYS A 304 10.78 25.09 5.04
N VAL A 305 11.83 25.66 5.64
CA VAL A 305 12.88 24.88 6.31
C VAL A 305 12.48 24.57 7.75
N ILE A 306 12.66 23.32 8.18
CA ILE A 306 12.50 22.88 9.56
C ILE A 306 13.88 22.83 10.23
N ASN A 307 14.30 23.96 10.82
CA ASN A 307 15.65 24.14 11.39
C ASN A 307 16.05 23.06 12.39
N ARG A 308 15.12 22.59 13.24
CA ARG A 308 15.37 21.50 14.19
C ARG A 308 15.84 20.23 13.47
N ASN A 309 15.11 19.84 12.43
CA ASN A 309 15.43 18.64 11.66
C ASN A 309 16.72 18.82 10.86
N GLN A 310 16.97 20.02 10.32
CA GLN A 310 18.24 20.33 9.65
C GLN A 310 19.43 20.14 10.59
N GLY A 311 19.35 20.65 11.83
CA GLY A 311 20.37 20.43 12.85
C GLY A 311 20.63 18.95 13.09
N TYR A 312 19.59 18.15 13.32
CA TYR A 312 19.73 16.71 13.49
C TYR A 312 20.29 15.98 12.27
N CYS A 313 19.89 16.37 11.05
CA CYS A 313 20.42 15.78 9.83
C CYS A 313 21.91 16.06 9.68
N ILE A 314 22.36 17.29 9.98
CA ILE A 314 23.79 17.67 9.96
C ILE A 314 24.56 16.84 10.98
N GLU A 315 24.08 16.76 12.22
CA GLU A 315 24.72 15.97 13.28
C GLU A 315 24.87 14.50 12.91
N VAL A 316 23.82 13.88 12.35
CA VAL A 316 23.85 12.47 11.94
C VAL A 316 24.78 12.28 10.74
N LEU A 317 24.65 13.08 9.68
CA LEU A 317 25.44 12.90 8.44
C LEU A 317 26.93 13.22 8.63
N LEU A 318 27.28 14.10 9.57
CA LEU A 318 28.67 14.40 9.94
C LEU A 318 29.18 13.53 11.11
N SER A 319 28.39 12.55 11.57
CA SER A 319 28.80 11.68 12.67
C SER A 319 30.07 10.90 12.30
N PRO A 320 31.08 10.83 13.19
CA PRO A 320 32.29 10.06 12.95
C PRO A 320 32.04 8.55 12.81
N GLU A 321 30.89 8.06 13.26
CA GLU A 321 30.48 6.67 13.14
C GLU A 321 30.10 6.30 11.68
N LEU A 322 29.70 7.28 10.86
CA LEU A 322 29.26 7.09 9.48
C LEU A 322 30.41 7.32 8.48
N LYS A 323 31.47 6.51 8.61
CA LYS A 323 32.73 6.66 7.87
C LYS A 323 32.57 6.78 6.34
N ARG A 324 31.63 6.04 5.73
CA ARG A 324 31.44 6.08 4.27
C ARG A 324 30.82 7.39 3.81
N ILE A 325 29.83 7.88 4.55
CA ILE A 325 29.20 9.18 4.27
C ILE A 325 30.23 10.30 4.39
N ARG A 326 31.06 10.26 5.45
CA ARG A 326 32.15 11.22 5.65
C ARG A 326 33.17 11.18 4.52
N GLY A 327 33.56 9.99 4.06
CA GLY A 327 34.43 9.85 2.87
C GLY A 327 33.86 10.58 1.65
N CYS A 328 32.59 10.35 1.31
CA CYS A 328 31.93 11.05 0.20
C CYS A 328 31.89 12.58 0.39
N LEU A 329 31.65 13.06 1.62
CA LEU A 329 31.62 14.49 1.90
C LEU A 329 33.01 15.12 1.80
N ASN A 330 34.05 14.43 2.27
CA ASN A 330 35.43 14.90 2.15
C ASN A 330 35.86 14.99 0.68
N ASP A 331 35.51 13.99 -0.13
CA ASP A 331 35.78 13.98 -1.57
C ASP A 331 35.04 15.12 -2.31
N THR A 332 33.79 15.40 -1.91
CA THR A 332 32.95 16.41 -2.57
C THR A 332 33.34 17.84 -2.19
N PHE A 333 33.64 18.08 -0.92
CA PHE A 333 33.82 19.43 -0.37
C PHE A 333 35.28 19.76 -0.03
N GLY A 334 36.22 18.84 -0.24
CA GLY A 334 37.62 19.03 0.16
C GLY A 334 37.79 19.22 1.67
N LEU A 335 36.90 18.63 2.47
CA LEU A 335 36.97 18.71 3.92
C LEU A 335 38.18 17.88 4.38
N VAL A 336 39.24 18.57 4.80
CA VAL A 336 40.43 17.95 5.38
C VAL A 336 40.03 17.43 6.76
N ASP A 337 40.25 16.14 7.02
CA ASP A 337 40.04 15.58 8.34
C ASP A 337 40.88 16.35 9.36
N ALA A 338 40.25 16.82 10.43
CA ALA A 338 40.88 17.62 11.49
C ALA A 338 42.06 16.91 12.18
N ASP A 339 42.25 15.61 11.93
CA ASP A 339 43.33 14.80 12.48
C ASP A 339 44.61 14.77 11.63
N GLY A 340 44.67 15.44 10.47
CA GLY A 340 45.92 15.65 9.74
C GLY A 340 46.69 14.36 9.35
N ALA A 341 46.02 13.21 9.35
CA ALA A 341 46.60 11.96 8.88
C ALA A 341 46.30 11.83 7.38
N ALA A 342 47.32 12.07 6.57
CA ALA A 342 47.28 11.74 5.15
C ALA A 342 47.00 10.24 4.99
N THR A 343 45.85 9.90 4.41
CA THR A 343 45.60 8.56 3.89
C THR A 343 46.52 8.34 2.67
N THR A 344 47.45 7.41 2.83
CA THR A 344 48.23 6.81 1.72
C THR A 344 47.53 5.55 1.23
#